data_AF-A0A9P0TPS0-F1
#
_entry.id   AF-A0A9P0TPS0-F1
#
_cell.length_a   1.000
_cell.length_b   1.000
_cell.length_c   1.000
_cell.angle_alpha   90.00
_cell.angle_beta   90.00
_cell.angle_gamma   90.00
#
_symmetry.space_group_name_H-M   'P 1'
#
loop_
_entity.id
_entity.type
_entity.pdbx_description
1 polymer ?
#
loop_
_entity_poly.entity_id
_entity_poly.type
_entity_poly.pdbx_seq_one_letter_code
_entity_poly.pdbx_strand_id
1 'polypeptide(L)' 'MEEGSDVRAYTAWSLLDNFEWKFGYTRRFGLYEVDYNSPDRTRTPRKSAYVYKEILRTRSLDHHYEPDMSAPLTIDAGH' A
#
# COMPACT_ATOMS: atom_id res chain seq x y z
N MET A 1 -16.38 12.51 -6.48
CA MET A 1 -16.46 13.15 -7.81
C MET A 1 -17.91 13.31 -8.26
N GLU A 2 -18.79 12.36 -7.97
CA GLU A 2 -20.22 12.40 -8.39
C GLU A 2 -21.00 13.63 -7.92
N GLU A 3 -20.64 14.20 -6.77
CA GLU A 3 -21.28 15.42 -6.24
C GLU A 3 -20.53 16.72 -6.58
N GLY A 4 -19.63 16.70 -7.57
CA GLY A 4 -19.07 17.91 -8.19
C GLY A 4 -17.81 18.51 -7.54
N SER A 5 -17.25 17.92 -6.48
CA SER A 5 -15.96 18.35 -5.95
C SER A 5 -14.81 18.01 -6.90
N ASP A 6 -13.96 18.99 -7.23
CA ASP A 6 -12.73 18.84 -8.05
C ASP A 6 -11.61 18.16 -7.24
N VAL A 7 -11.64 16.83 -7.17
CA VAL A 7 -10.62 16.02 -6.51
C VAL A 7 -9.64 15.50 -7.55
N ARG A 8 -8.37 15.90 -7.45
CA ARG A 8 -7.35 15.60 -8.46
C ARG A 8 -6.41 14.44 -8.09
N ALA A 9 -6.30 14.13 -6.80
CA ALA A 9 -5.36 13.14 -6.30
C ALA A 9 -5.82 12.51 -5.00
N TYR A 10 -5.29 11.31 -4.73
CA TYR A 10 -5.40 10.61 -3.47
C TYR A 10 -4.01 10.10 -3.08
N THR A 11 -3.60 10.31 -1.83
CA THR A 11 -2.33 9.84 -1.29
C THR A 11 -2.58 8.97 -0.07
N ALA A 12 -2.24 7.69 -0.16
CA ALA A 12 -2.38 6.77 0.97
C ALA A 12 -1.38 7.10 2.08
N TRP A 13 -1.85 7.18 3.33
CA TRP A 13 -1.00 7.09 4.52
C TRP A 13 -0.96 5.63 4.97
N SER A 14 0.16 4.92 4.82
CA SER A 14 1.46 5.36 4.29
C SER A 14 2.03 4.30 3.34
N LEU A 15 3.09 4.67 2.61
CA LEU A 15 3.80 3.70 1.78
C LEU A 15 4.41 2.59 2.65
N LEU A 16 5.15 2.96 3.70
CA LEU A 16 5.82 2.06 4.62
C LEU A 16 5.29 2.27 6.03
N ASP A 17 5.39 1.26 6.89
CA ASP A 17 5.30 1.48 8.33
C ASP A 17 6.32 2.53 8.78
N ASN A 18 5.93 3.36 9.73
CA ASN A 18 6.76 4.45 10.25
C ASN A 18 6.61 4.59 11.77
N PHE A 19 7.31 5.58 12.34
CA PHE A 19 7.15 5.97 13.73
C PHE A 19 5.89 6.83 13.88
N GLU A 20 4.87 6.28 14.53
CA GLU A 20 3.57 6.93 14.70
C GLU A 20 3.52 7.74 16.01
N TRP A 21 4.34 8.80 16.08
CA TRP A 21 4.30 9.83 17.13
C TRP A 21 4.23 9.25 18.56
N LYS A 22 3.17 9.57 19.30
CA LYS A 22 2.95 9.11 20.68
C LYS A 22 2.85 7.60 20.81
N PHE A 23 2.55 6.89 19.72
CA PHE A 23 2.40 5.44 19.70
C PHE A 23 3.68 4.72 19.25
N GLY A 24 4.72 5.47 18.85
CA GLY A 24 5.96 4.93 18.32
C GLY A 24 5.71 3.88 17.23
N TYR A 25 6.32 2.71 17.34
CA TYR A 25 6.21 1.64 16.34
C TYR A 25 5.09 0.64 16.62
N THR A 26 4.12 0.95 17.49
CA THR A 26 3.05 0.00 17.83
C THR A 26 1.87 0.03 16.85
N ARG A 27 1.71 1.12 16.10
CA ARG A 27 0.69 1.27 15.06
C ARG A 27 1.33 1.14 13.68
N ARG A 28 0.73 0.31 12.82
CA ARG A 28 1.22 -0.02 11.48
C ARG A 28 0.21 0.42 10.43
N PHE A 29 0.60 1.38 9.60
CA PHE A 29 -0.25 1.98 8.55
C PHE A 29 0.28 1.73 7.13
N GLY A 30 1.47 1.13 7.01
CA GLY A 30 2.12 0.95 5.72
C GLY A 30 1.38 -0.02 4.81
N LEU A 31 1.34 0.29 3.51
CA LEU A 31 1.13 -0.72 2.47
C LEU A 31 2.22 -1.81 2.54
N TYR A 32 3.42 -1.43 2.98
CA TYR A 32 4.52 -2.34 3.27
C TYR A 32 4.80 -2.38 4.77
N GLU A 33 4.93 -3.60 5.28
CA GLU A 33 5.49 -3.83 6.60
C GLU A 33 6.97 -3.51 6.62
N VAL A 34 7.46 -2.98 7.74
CA VAL A 34 8.89 -2.78 7.97
C VAL A 34 9.33 -3.63 9.16
N ASP A 35 10.37 -4.45 8.97
CA ASP A 35 11.03 -5.13 10.08
C ASP A 35 11.99 -4.17 10.79
N TYR A 36 11.63 -3.73 12.00
CA TYR A 36 12.44 -2.81 12.80
C TYR A 36 13.57 -3.48 13.57
N ASN A 37 13.54 -4.81 13.67
CA ASN A 37 14.61 -5.58 14.31
C ASN A 37 15.73 -5.88 13.32
N SER A 38 15.42 -6.00 12.03
CA SER A 38 16.43 -6.11 10.96
C SER A 38 17.21 -4.80 10.78
N PRO A 39 18.56 -4.81 10.78
CA PRO A 39 19.37 -3.62 10.49
C PRO A 39 19.09 -3.05 9.10
N ASP A 40 18.70 -3.89 8.13
CA ASP A 40 18.40 -3.51 6.75
C ASP A 40 17.01 -2.86 6.60
N ARG A 41 16.19 -2.91 7.66
CA ARG A 41 14.80 -2.45 7.67
C ARG A 41 14.01 -3.05 6.52
N THR A 42 14.07 -4.37 6.37
CA THR A 42 13.41 -5.11 5.29
C THR A 42 11.94 -4.69 5.16
N ARG A 43 11.49 -4.46 3.92
CA ARG A 43 10.11 -4.08 3.61
C ARG A 43 9.39 -5.21 2.89
N THR A 44 8.26 -5.63 3.43
CA THR A 44 7.46 -6.72 2.86
C THR A 44 6.09 -6.19 2.46
N PRO A 45 5.65 -6.34 1.19
CA PRO A 45 4.35 -5.85 0.77
C PRO A 45 3.25 -6.61 1.53
N ARG A 46 2.29 -5.86 2.10
CA ARG A 46 1.05 -6.45 2.62
C ARG A 46 0.09 -6.69 1.47
N LYS A 47 -0.95 -7.48 1.72
CA LYS A 47 -2.06 -7.70 0.76
C LYS A 47 -2.62 -6.39 0.20
N SER A 48 -2.70 -5.35 1.03
CA SER A 48 -3.15 -4.01 0.61
C SER A 48 -2.25 -3.37 -0.45
N ALA A 49 -0.94 -3.67 -0.51
CA ALA A 49 -0.07 -3.17 -1.57
C ALA A 49 -0.46 -3.74 -2.94
N TYR A 50 -0.82 -5.03 -3.00
CA TYR A 50 -1.27 -5.68 -4.23
C TYR A 50 -2.63 -5.11 -4.68
N VAL A 51 -3.58 -5.01 -3.75
CA VAL A 51 -4.91 -4.41 -4.04
C VAL A 51 -4.76 -2.95 -4.48
N TYR A 52 -3.90 -2.17 -3.83
CA TYR A 52 -3.66 -0.78 -4.21
C TYR A 52 -2.99 -0.66 -5.58
N LYS A 53 -2.02 -1.53 -5.90
CA LYS A 53 -1.45 -1.64 -7.26
C LYS A 53 -2.54 -1.93 -8.30
N GLU A 54 -3.44 -2.86 -8.00
CA GLU A 54 -4.54 -3.22 -8.89
C GLU A 54 -5.49 -2.04 -9.14
N ILE A 55 -5.91 -1.33 -8.08
CA ILE A 55 -6.75 -0.12 -8.20
C ILE A 55 -6.07 0.94 -9.07
N LEU A 56 -4.76 1.16 -8.92
CA LEU A 56 -4.02 2.13 -9.72
C LEU A 56 -3.94 1.72 -11.20
N ARG A 57 -3.77 0.43 -11.46
CA ARG A 57 -3.68 -0.18 -12.79
C ARG A 57 -5.00 -0.14 -13.54
N THR A 58 -6.11 -0.48 -12.87
CA THR A 58 -7.44 -0.59 -13.47
C THR A 58 -8.28 0.68 -13.37
N ARG A 59 -7.93 1.58 -12.44
CA ARG A 59 -8.72 2.75 -12.05
C ARG A 59 -10.12 2.39 -11.55
N SER A 60 -10.29 1.19 -11.01
CA SER A 60 -11.55 0.70 -10.45
C SER A 60 -11.32 -0.03 -9.12
N LEU A 61 -12.37 -0.09 -8.31
CA LEU A 61 -12.40 -0.93 -7.11
C LEU A 61 -13.15 -2.22 -7.43
N ASP A 62 -12.42 -3.32 -7.60
CA ASP A 62 -13.00 -4.65 -7.72
C ASP A 62 -13.08 -5.30 -6.33
N HIS A 63 -14.30 -5.53 -5.86
CA HIS A 63 -14.57 -6.16 -4.56
C HIS A 63 -14.29 -7.68 -4.55
N HIS A 64 -14.08 -8.29 -5.71
CA HIS A 64 -13.80 -9.71 -5.87
C HIS A 64 -12.34 -10.02 -6.20
N TYR A 65 -11.51 -8.98 -6.40
CA TYR A 65 -10.10 -9.16 -6.64
C TYR A 65 -9.39 -9.70 -5.40
N GLU A 66 -8.72 -10.84 -5.57
CA GLU A 66 -7.91 -11.49 -4.54
C GLU A 66 -6.50 -11.71 -5.09
N PRO A 67 -5.47 -11.05 -4.54
CA PRO A 67 -4.09 -11.20 -5.03
C PRO A 67 -3.50 -12.55 -4.61
N ASP A 68 -2.72 -13.15 -5.51
CA ASP A 68 -1.89 -14.29 -5.17
C ASP A 68 -0.70 -13.83 -4.31
N MET A 69 -0.80 -14.06 -3.00
CA MET A 69 0.23 -13.71 -2.03
C MET A 69 1.47 -14.62 -2.07
N SER A 70 1.44 -15.71 -2.85
CA SER A 70 2.62 -16.55 -3.08
C SER A 70 3.55 -15.97 -4.16
N ALA A 71 3.02 -15.12 -5.04
CA ALA A 71 3.79 -14.41 -6.05
C ALA A 71 4.39 -13.11 -5.48
N PRO A 72 5.66 -12.80 -5.79
CA PRO A 72 6.24 -11.52 -5.39
C PRO A 72 5.55 -10.37 -6.13
N LEU A 73 5.42 -9.23 -5.46
CA LEU A 73 4.97 -8.01 -6.11
C LEU A 73 6.06 -7.52 -7.09
N THR A 74 5.72 -7.41 -8.37
CA THR A 74 6.65 -7.01 -9.44
C THR A 74 6.36 -5.59 -9.93
N ILE A 75 7.31 -5.03 -10.69
CA ILE A 75 7.11 -3.81 -11.47
C ILE A 75 6.55 -4.21 -12.83
N ASP A 76 5.41 -3.63 -13.22
CA ASP A 76 4.80 -3.90 -14.53
C ASP A 76 5.56 -3.16 -15.64
N ALA A 77 5.55 -3.69 -16.85
CA ALA A 77 6.22 -3.04 -17.99
C ALA A 77 5.66 -1.64 -18.25
N GLY A 78 6.54 -0.65 -18.45
CA GLY A 78 6.15 0.75 -18.67
C GLY A 78 5.93 1.55 -17.39
N HIS A 79 6.11 0.94 -16.22
CA HIS A 79 6.37 1.61 -14.95
C HIS A 79 7.86 1.62 -14.63
#